data_AF-A0A0E4CNR6-F1
#
_entry.id   AF-A0A0E4CNR6-F1
#
_cell.length_a   1.000
_cell.length_b   1.000
_cell.length_c   1.000
_cell.angle_alpha   90.00
_cell.angle_beta   90.00
_cell.angle_gamma   90.00
#
_symmetry.space_group_name_H-M   'P 1'
#
loop_
_entity.id
_entity.type
_entity.pdbx_description
1 polymer ?
#
loop_
_entity_poly.entity_id
_entity_poly.type
_entity_poly.pdbx_seq_one_letter_code
_entity_poly.pdbx_strand_id
1 'polypeptide(L)'
;MRYIYSPDNALGLQYRHHHIPGWDPPASTHAGAVEENPDTDTPNEPVAWGAGRGLDCSNFTAWVYNYGLGIKFNGDVHQQYDGKAGPMGTRIPKDGSFAPGDLIYLHPNGSESQASHVVIYIDDQHIIDSRVSAQNVVGVQIRNRQGWYRSAVLGAWRPIS
;
A
#
# COMPACT_ATOMS: atom_id res chain seq x y z
N MET A 1 3.79 23.03 -0.56
CA MET A 1 2.71 23.08 0.46
C MET A 1 2.96 21.96 1.47
N ARG A 2 2.95 22.26 2.77
CA ARG A 2 2.98 21.24 3.83
C ARG A 2 1.53 20.90 4.16
N TYR A 3 1.10 19.68 3.89
CA TYR A 3 -0.25 19.23 4.29
C TYR A 3 -0.24 18.99 5.80
N ILE A 4 -1.08 19.76 6.51
CA ILE A 4 -1.31 19.60 7.95
C ILE A 4 -2.25 18.40 8.12
N TYR A 5 -1.88 17.49 9.02
CA TYR A 5 -2.70 16.35 9.41
C TYR A 5 -4.08 16.83 9.89
N SER A 6 -5.15 16.34 9.25
CA SER A 6 -6.54 16.44 9.72
C SER A 6 -7.06 15.00 9.89
N PRO A 7 -7.80 14.68 10.96
CA PRO A 7 -8.38 13.35 11.17
C PRO A 7 -9.23 12.85 9.99
N ASP A 8 -9.82 13.78 9.23
CA ASP A 8 -10.67 13.50 8.07
C ASP A 8 -9.89 13.53 6.73
N ASN A 9 -8.57 13.73 6.77
CA ASN A 9 -7.71 13.78 5.59
C ASN A 9 -6.58 12.75 5.71
N ALA A 10 -6.71 11.65 4.96
CA ALA A 10 -5.69 10.61 4.91
C ALA A 10 -4.38 11.07 4.25
N LEU A 11 -4.38 12.19 3.51
CA LEU A 11 -3.17 12.73 2.88
C LEU A 11 -2.18 13.21 3.96
N GLY A 12 -0.96 12.67 3.92
CA GLY A 12 0.10 12.99 4.89
C GLY A 12 0.19 12.06 6.09
N LEU A 13 -0.60 10.98 6.16
CA LEU A 13 -0.36 9.89 7.12
C LEU A 13 0.99 9.20 6.83
N GLN A 14 1.78 8.95 7.87
CA GLN A 14 3.07 8.27 7.77
C GLN A 14 2.90 6.78 7.41
N TYR A 15 3.95 6.18 6.83
CA TYR A 15 4.01 4.73 6.59
C TYR A 15 4.25 3.96 7.90
N ARG A 16 3.46 2.91 8.17
CA ARG A 16 3.68 1.92 9.26
C ARG A 16 3.01 0.58 8.95
N HIS A 17 3.61 -0.52 9.40
CA HIS A 17 3.18 -1.89 9.11
C HIS A 17 1.82 -2.34 9.73
N HIS A 18 0.93 -1.45 10.20
CA HIS A 18 -0.29 -1.87 10.94
C HIS A 18 -1.58 -1.07 10.65
N HIS A 19 -2.72 -1.71 10.96
CA HIS A 19 -4.07 -1.56 10.36
C HIS A 19 -4.89 -0.30 10.70
N ILE A 20 -4.54 0.52 11.70
CA ILE A 20 -5.45 1.56 12.21
C ILE A 20 -4.81 2.96 12.09
N PRO A 21 -5.31 3.83 11.17
CA PRO A 21 -4.85 5.21 11.07
C PRO A 21 -4.96 5.96 12.40
N GLY A 22 -3.81 6.33 12.97
CA GLY A 22 -3.75 7.09 14.21
C GLY A 22 -3.73 6.28 15.51
N TRP A 23 -3.74 4.94 15.45
CA TRP A 23 -3.50 4.12 16.64
C TRP A 23 -2.03 4.18 17.06
N ASP A 24 -1.80 4.51 18.32
CA ASP A 24 -0.49 4.54 18.97
C ASP A 24 -0.44 3.40 20.02
N PRO A 25 0.01 2.19 19.63
CA PRO A 25 0.06 1.06 20.54
C PRO A 25 0.95 1.35 21.78
N PRO A 26 0.56 0.89 22.98
CA PRO A 26 1.46 0.91 24.13
C PRO A 26 2.72 0.08 23.86
N ALA A 27 3.88 0.52 24.35
CA ALA A 27 5.18 -0.12 24.12
C ALA A 27 5.21 -1.63 24.46
N SER A 28 4.34 -2.07 25.37
CA SER A 28 4.16 -3.48 25.76
C SER A 28 3.64 -4.39 24.65
N THR A 29 3.08 -3.85 23.57
CA THR A 29 2.58 -4.63 22.41
C THR A 29 3.67 -4.96 21.38
N HIS A 30 4.88 -4.39 21.52
CA HIS A 30 6.02 -4.63 20.62
C HIS A 30 6.90 -5.83 21.03
N ALA A 31 6.62 -6.47 22.17
CA ALA A 31 7.47 -7.52 22.69
C ALA A 31 7.24 -8.85 21.94
N GLY A 32 8.09 -9.13 20.93
CA GLY A 32 8.27 -10.47 20.38
C GLY A 32 7.87 -10.70 18.92
N ALA A 33 7.46 -9.66 18.17
CA ALA A 33 7.30 -9.79 16.73
C ALA A 33 8.67 -9.65 16.06
N VAL A 34 9.13 -10.71 15.39
CA VAL A 34 10.30 -10.62 14.51
C VAL A 34 9.82 -9.95 13.22
N GLU A 35 10.19 -8.69 13.03
CA GLU A 35 9.85 -7.93 11.82
C GLU A 35 10.76 -8.40 10.68
N GLU A 36 10.21 -9.18 9.75
CA GLU A 36 10.88 -9.52 8.50
C GLU A 36 10.71 -8.35 7.53
N ASN A 37 11.79 -7.92 6.87
CA ASN A 37 11.77 -6.84 5.90
C ASN A 37 11.52 -7.41 4.48
N PRO A 38 10.30 -7.31 3.93
CA PRO A 38 10.01 -7.78 2.57
C PRO A 38 10.52 -6.81 1.47
N ASP A 39 11.01 -5.62 1.82
CA ASP A 39 11.56 -4.62 0.89
C ASP A 39 13.09 -4.51 1.04
N THR A 40 13.81 -5.34 0.28
CA THR A 40 15.28 -5.36 0.28
C THR A 40 15.93 -4.11 -0.31
N ASP A 41 15.14 -3.21 -0.93
CA ASP A 41 15.65 -2.00 -1.57
C ASP A 41 15.76 -0.80 -0.60
N THR A 42 15.33 -0.94 0.66
CA THR A 42 15.46 0.12 1.68
C THR A 42 16.32 -0.31 2.89
N PRO A 43 17.26 0.54 3.36
CA PRO A 43 18.04 0.23 4.54
C PRO A 43 17.15 0.09 5.78
N ASN A 44 17.54 -0.83 6.68
CA ASN A 44 16.90 -1.09 7.98
C ASN A 44 17.01 0.13 8.90
N GLU A 45 16.19 1.16 8.67
CA GLU A 45 16.03 2.28 9.58
C GLU A 45 14.99 1.88 10.66
N PRO A 46 15.37 1.74 11.94
CA PRO A 46 14.56 1.12 13.00
C PRO A 46 13.16 1.73 13.21
N VAL A 47 12.97 2.97 12.75
CA VAL A 47 11.77 3.76 13.02
C VAL A 47 10.70 3.58 11.94
N ALA A 48 11.03 3.08 10.74
CA ALA A 48 10.05 2.91 9.65
C ALA A 48 9.29 1.57 9.73
N TRP A 49 9.86 0.59 10.45
CA TRP A 49 9.40 -0.80 10.47
C TRP A 49 8.64 -1.16 11.75
N GLY A 50 8.99 -0.51 12.87
CA GLY A 50 8.32 -0.68 14.15
C GLY A 50 6.82 -0.34 14.11
N ALA A 51 6.00 -1.17 14.76
CA ALA A 51 4.60 -0.87 15.03
C ALA A 51 4.40 0.55 15.62
N GLY A 52 3.46 1.32 15.06
CA GLY A 52 3.21 2.72 15.41
C GLY A 52 2.14 3.34 14.50
N ARG A 53 1.91 4.66 14.61
CA ARG A 53 0.90 5.41 13.81
C ARG A 53 1.23 5.49 12.31
N GLY A 54 0.44 4.85 11.45
CA GLY A 54 0.58 4.93 9.98
C GLY A 54 0.01 3.70 9.26
N LEU A 55 0.11 3.65 7.93
CA LEU A 55 -0.35 2.52 7.10
C LEU A 55 0.72 2.15 6.08
N ASP A 56 1.03 0.87 5.89
CA ASP A 56 1.81 0.39 4.76
C ASP A 56 0.93 0.36 3.50
N CYS A 57 1.50 -0.04 2.36
CA CYS A 57 0.78 0.02 1.09
C CYS A 57 -0.49 -0.86 1.09
N SER A 58 -0.41 -2.09 1.59
CA SER A 58 -1.53 -3.05 1.57
C SER A 58 -2.52 -2.86 2.70
N ASN A 59 -2.09 -2.39 3.88
CA ASN A 59 -3.01 -1.94 4.94
C ASN A 59 -3.73 -0.65 4.54
N PHE A 60 -3.07 0.27 3.82
CA PHE A 60 -3.74 1.45 3.27
C PHE A 60 -4.87 1.07 2.31
N THR A 61 -4.61 0.17 1.36
CA THR A 61 -5.66 -0.28 0.43
C THR A 61 -6.77 -1.03 1.16
N ALA A 62 -6.43 -1.93 2.10
CA ALA A 62 -7.42 -2.64 2.91
C ALA A 62 -8.29 -1.67 3.71
N TRP A 63 -7.72 -0.62 4.31
CA TRP A 63 -8.46 0.39 5.03
C TRP A 63 -9.42 1.18 4.13
N VAL A 64 -8.94 1.69 2.98
CA VAL A 64 -9.77 2.44 2.02
C VAL A 64 -10.99 1.62 1.61
N TYR A 65 -10.79 0.36 1.25
CA TYR A 65 -11.85 -0.50 0.73
C TYR A 65 -12.79 -1.03 1.82
N ASN A 66 -12.24 -1.41 2.98
CA ASN A 66 -13.05 -1.91 4.09
C ASN A 66 -13.89 -0.78 4.70
N TYR A 67 -13.26 0.34 5.04
CA TYR A 67 -13.91 1.43 5.75
C TYR A 67 -14.70 2.36 4.83
N GLY A 68 -14.15 2.67 3.65
CA GLY A 68 -14.78 3.59 2.69
C GLY A 68 -15.87 2.94 1.85
N LEU A 69 -15.74 1.64 1.53
CA LEU A 69 -16.61 0.97 0.56
C LEU A 69 -17.26 -0.32 1.08
N GLY A 70 -16.92 -0.79 2.29
CA GLY A 70 -17.47 -2.02 2.86
C GLY A 70 -16.94 -3.31 2.22
N ILE A 71 -15.90 -3.25 1.38
CA ILE A 71 -15.27 -4.38 0.71
C ILE A 71 -14.14 -4.91 1.59
N LYS A 72 -14.32 -6.10 2.16
CA LYS A 72 -13.49 -6.59 3.27
C LYS A 72 -12.41 -7.57 2.82
N PHE A 73 -11.22 -7.08 2.52
CA PHE A 73 -10.02 -7.90 2.35
C PHE A 73 -8.92 -7.52 3.37
N ASN A 74 -8.02 -8.45 3.66
CA ASN A 74 -6.94 -8.24 4.63
C ASN A 74 -5.75 -7.45 4.04
N GLY A 75 -4.84 -6.99 4.91
CA GLY A 75 -3.70 -6.14 4.55
C GLY A 75 -2.42 -6.88 4.11
N ASP A 76 -2.48 -8.19 3.85
CA ASP A 76 -1.31 -8.95 3.37
C ASP A 76 -1.17 -8.76 1.84
N VAL A 77 -0.08 -8.13 1.40
CA VAL A 77 0.15 -7.80 -0.02
C VAL A 77 0.23 -9.05 -0.91
N HIS A 78 0.79 -10.15 -0.41
CA HIS A 78 0.91 -11.39 -1.15
C HIS A 78 -0.46 -12.06 -1.31
N GLN A 79 -1.26 -12.10 -0.24
CA GLN A 79 -2.62 -12.62 -0.31
C GLN A 79 -3.53 -11.73 -1.17
N GLN A 80 -3.35 -10.41 -1.13
CA GLN A 80 -4.05 -9.49 -2.00
C GLN A 80 -3.73 -9.79 -3.47
N TYR A 81 -2.45 -9.90 -3.83
CA TYR A 81 -2.01 -10.23 -5.19
C TYR A 81 -2.52 -11.61 -5.65
N ASP A 82 -2.44 -12.62 -4.78
CA ASP A 82 -2.92 -13.99 -5.02
C ASP A 82 -4.45 -14.10 -5.13
N GLY A 83 -5.20 -13.04 -4.79
CA GLY A 83 -6.67 -13.09 -4.77
C GLY A 83 -7.25 -13.80 -3.54
N LYS A 84 -6.45 -14.00 -2.49
CA LYS A 84 -6.81 -14.77 -1.28
C LYS A 84 -7.13 -13.89 -0.07
N ALA A 85 -6.88 -12.58 -0.14
CA ALA A 85 -7.11 -11.67 0.98
C ALA A 85 -8.59 -11.44 1.30
N GLY A 86 -9.51 -11.82 0.41
CA GLY A 86 -10.95 -11.58 0.53
C GLY A 86 -11.61 -11.43 -0.84
N PRO A 87 -12.73 -10.69 -0.95
CA PRO A 87 -13.41 -10.42 -2.21
C PRO A 87 -12.63 -9.38 -3.02
N MET A 88 -11.60 -9.83 -3.75
CA MET A 88 -10.74 -8.96 -4.56
C MET A 88 -11.40 -8.51 -5.88
N GLY A 89 -12.53 -9.11 -6.24
CA GLY A 89 -13.28 -8.78 -7.45
C GLY A 89 -12.65 -9.39 -8.71
N THR A 90 -12.50 -8.59 -9.76
CA THR A 90 -12.05 -9.08 -11.09
C THR A 90 -10.54 -8.93 -11.26
N ARG A 91 -9.87 -9.99 -11.75
CA ARG A 91 -8.44 -9.93 -12.07
C ARG A 91 -8.20 -9.21 -13.39
N ILE A 92 -7.26 -8.28 -13.40
CA ILE A 92 -6.83 -7.53 -14.58
C ILE A 92 -5.37 -7.91 -14.90
N PRO A 93 -5.05 -8.30 -16.15
CA PRO A 93 -3.67 -8.65 -16.52
C PRO A 93 -2.77 -7.41 -16.54
N LYS A 94 -1.44 -7.61 -16.57
CA LYS A 94 -0.43 -6.53 -16.48
C LYS A 94 -0.55 -5.47 -17.59
N ASP A 95 -1.00 -5.89 -18.77
CA ASP A 95 -1.24 -5.11 -19.97
C ASP A 95 -2.73 -4.78 -20.17
N GLY A 96 -3.55 -5.06 -19.16
CA GLY A 96 -4.97 -4.80 -19.17
C GLY A 96 -5.32 -3.31 -19.04
N SER A 97 -6.57 -3.00 -19.38
CA SER A 97 -7.11 -1.66 -19.21
C SER A 97 -7.48 -1.42 -17.75
N PHE A 98 -6.60 -0.73 -17.04
CA PHE A 98 -6.84 -0.30 -15.67
C PHE A 98 -7.92 0.79 -15.62
N ALA A 99 -8.73 0.75 -14.58
CA ALA A 99 -9.77 1.73 -14.28
C ALA A 99 -9.55 2.32 -12.88
N PRO A 100 -10.03 3.56 -12.62
CA PRO A 100 -9.92 4.19 -11.32
C PRO A 100 -10.42 3.27 -10.20
N GLY A 101 -9.61 3.10 -9.16
CA GLY A 101 -9.84 2.16 -8.06
C GLY A 101 -9.06 0.85 -8.17
N ASP A 102 -8.63 0.41 -9.36
CA ASP A 102 -7.90 -0.85 -9.49
C ASP A 102 -6.67 -0.90 -8.56
N LEU A 103 -6.51 -2.00 -7.84
CA LEU A 103 -5.35 -2.28 -7.02
C LEU A 103 -4.26 -2.87 -7.91
N ILE A 104 -3.26 -2.07 -8.28
CA ILE A 104 -2.14 -2.50 -9.12
C ILE A 104 -1.01 -3.00 -8.21
N TYR A 105 -0.56 -4.23 -8.45
CA TYR A 105 0.52 -4.87 -7.70
C TYR A 105 1.84 -4.72 -8.44
N LEU A 106 2.89 -4.38 -7.68
CA LEU A 106 4.21 -4.09 -8.18
C LEU A 106 5.23 -5.02 -7.55
N HIS A 107 6.23 -5.41 -8.33
CA HIS A 107 7.32 -6.26 -7.88
C HIS A 107 8.55 -5.44 -7.45
N PRO A 108 9.39 -5.93 -6.53
CA PRO A 108 10.60 -5.23 -6.12
C PRO A 108 11.65 -5.26 -7.24
N ASN A 109 12.71 -4.46 -7.14
CA ASN A 109 13.80 -4.61 -8.11
C ASN A 109 14.46 -5.99 -7.94
N GLY A 110 14.69 -6.70 -9.05
CA GLY A 110 15.38 -7.99 -9.04
C GLY A 110 14.53 -9.24 -8.80
N SER A 111 13.21 -9.10 -8.53
CA SER A 111 12.28 -10.24 -8.53
C SER A 111 10.99 -9.86 -9.24
N GLU A 112 10.68 -10.50 -10.38
CA GLU A 112 9.47 -10.21 -11.18
C GLU A 112 8.28 -11.12 -10.86
N SER A 113 8.39 -11.99 -9.84
CA SER A 113 7.37 -13.01 -9.56
C SER A 113 6.56 -12.77 -8.28
N GLN A 114 6.98 -11.81 -7.45
CA GLN A 114 6.38 -11.56 -6.15
C GLN A 114 5.98 -10.09 -6.04
N ALA A 115 4.75 -9.85 -5.56
CA ALA A 115 4.32 -8.50 -5.22
C ALA A 115 5.00 -8.04 -3.93
N SER A 116 5.62 -6.86 -3.96
CA SER A 116 6.15 -6.18 -2.77
C SER A 116 5.38 -4.91 -2.43
N HIS A 117 4.60 -4.37 -3.38
CA HIS A 117 3.88 -3.13 -3.19
C HIS A 117 2.55 -3.12 -3.93
N VAL A 118 1.60 -2.32 -3.45
CA VAL A 118 0.31 -2.12 -4.07
C VAL A 118 -0.06 -0.65 -4.11
N VAL A 119 -0.70 -0.22 -5.20
CA VAL A 119 -1.18 1.15 -5.38
C VAL A 119 -2.64 1.13 -5.83
N ILE A 120 -3.39 2.19 -5.52
CA ILE A 120 -4.72 2.41 -6.11
C ILE A 120 -4.53 3.26 -7.37
N TYR A 121 -5.00 2.75 -8.50
CA TYR A 121 -5.00 3.47 -9.77
C TYR A 121 -5.99 4.63 -9.75
N ILE A 122 -5.56 5.81 -10.18
CA ILE A 122 -6.44 6.98 -10.34
C ILE A 122 -6.68 7.21 -11.83
N ASP A 123 -5.60 7.39 -12.59
CA ASP A 123 -5.60 7.58 -14.03
C ASP A 123 -4.22 7.21 -14.61
N ASP A 124 -3.99 7.38 -15.91
CA ASP A 124 -2.71 6.98 -16.51
C ASP A 124 -1.51 7.75 -15.92
N GLN A 125 -1.73 8.98 -15.47
CA GLN A 125 -0.69 9.85 -14.91
C GLN A 125 -0.54 9.70 -13.40
N HIS A 126 -1.54 9.18 -12.68
CA HIS A 126 -1.58 9.24 -11.23
C HIS A 126 -1.97 7.91 -10.54
N ILE A 127 -1.35 7.69 -9.38
CA ILE A 127 -1.72 6.66 -8.42
C ILE A 127 -1.80 7.28 -7.02
N ILE A 128 -2.44 6.57 -6.08
CA ILE A 128 -2.30 6.83 -4.64
C ILE A 128 -1.80 5.58 -3.93
N ASP A 129 -0.80 5.75 -3.07
CA ASP A 129 -0.20 4.68 -2.30
C ASP A 129 0.32 5.20 -0.95
N SER A 130 0.73 4.28 -0.08
CA SER A 130 1.52 4.60 1.11
C SER A 130 2.90 3.96 0.99
N ARG A 131 3.96 4.76 1.10
CA ARG A 131 5.34 4.29 0.96
C ARG A 131 6.31 5.02 1.89
N VAL A 132 7.36 4.34 2.35
CA VAL A 132 8.42 4.93 3.19
C VAL A 132 8.97 6.20 2.57
N SER A 133 9.33 6.17 1.28
CA SER A 133 9.72 7.35 0.51
C SER A 133 9.65 7.07 -0.98
N ALA A 134 9.08 7.99 -1.75
CA ALA A 134 9.21 8.05 -3.21
C ALA A 134 8.95 9.47 -3.69
N GLN A 135 9.50 9.85 -4.84
CA GLN A 135 9.24 11.17 -5.45
C GLN A 135 9.35 12.35 -4.45
N ASN A 136 10.30 12.25 -3.50
CA ASN A 136 10.53 13.22 -2.42
C ASN A 136 9.37 13.45 -1.44
N VAL A 137 8.44 12.50 -1.32
CA VAL A 137 7.32 12.56 -0.36
C VAL A 137 7.09 11.20 0.33
N VAL A 138 6.63 11.24 1.58
CA VAL A 138 6.52 10.09 2.50
C VAL A 138 5.05 9.78 2.80
N GLY A 139 4.76 8.49 3.01
CA GLY A 139 3.46 7.99 3.44
C GLY A 139 2.40 8.02 2.34
N VAL A 140 1.14 8.22 2.74
CA VAL A 140 -0.02 8.25 1.85
C VAL A 140 0.00 9.50 0.97
N GLN A 141 0.21 9.32 -0.33
CA GLN A 141 0.37 10.42 -1.29
C GLN A 141 -0.20 10.06 -2.66
N ILE A 142 -0.74 11.06 -3.37
CA ILE A 142 -0.92 10.97 -4.82
C ILE A 142 0.45 11.15 -5.47
N ARG A 143 0.81 10.27 -6.39
CA ARG A 143 2.11 10.27 -7.06
C ARG A 143 1.96 10.15 -8.56
N ASN A 144 2.98 10.62 -9.26
CA ASN A 144 3.07 10.41 -10.70
C ASN A 144 3.30 8.93 -11.00
N ARG A 145 2.46 8.34 -11.85
CA ARG A 145 2.63 6.97 -12.35
C ARG A 145 3.71 6.97 -13.43
N GLN A 146 4.97 6.87 -13.01
CA GLN A 146 6.14 6.88 -13.89
C GLN A 146 7.26 5.99 -13.33
N GLY A 147 8.24 5.65 -14.18
CA GLY A 147 9.38 4.81 -13.80
C GLY A 147 8.92 3.46 -13.26
N TRP A 148 9.39 3.10 -12.07
CA TRP A 148 9.07 1.83 -11.41
C TRP A 148 7.55 1.57 -11.28
N TYR A 149 6.73 2.60 -11.02
CA TYR A 149 5.27 2.47 -10.97
C TYR A 149 4.62 2.01 -12.30
N ARG A 150 5.36 2.09 -13.41
CA ARG A 150 4.94 1.56 -14.72
C ARG A 150 5.65 0.26 -15.07
N SER A 151 6.95 0.17 -14.83
CA SER A 151 7.74 -0.99 -15.27
C SER A 151 7.54 -2.21 -14.38
N ALA A 152 7.16 -2.05 -13.11
CA ALA A 152 7.09 -3.15 -12.15
C ALA A 152 5.73 -3.85 -12.07
N VAL A 153 4.82 -3.59 -13.01
CA VAL A 153 3.42 -4.06 -12.94
C VAL A 153 3.33 -5.57 -13.13
N LEU A 154 2.76 -6.26 -12.12
CA LEU A 154 2.44 -7.68 -12.17
C LEU A 154 1.02 -7.95 -12.69
N GLY A 155 0.11 -7.00 -12.47
CA GLY A 155 -1.32 -7.13 -12.72
C GLY A 155 -2.11 -6.34 -11.68
N ALA A 156 -3.43 -6.45 -11.73
CA ALA A 156 -4.30 -5.76 -10.79
C ALA A 156 -5.53 -6.59 -10.39
N TRP A 157 -6.18 -6.14 -9.33
CA TRP A 157 -7.52 -6.54 -8.96
C TRP A 157 -8.45 -5.32 -9.03
N ARG A 158 -9.68 -5.53 -9.52
CA ARG A 158 -10.76 -4.53 -9.55
C ARG A 158 -11.81 -4.92 -8.51
N PRO A 159 -11.80 -4.32 -7.31
CA PRO A 159 -12.71 -4.70 -6.24
C PRO A 159 -14.14 -4.15 -6.41
N ILE A 160 -14.30 -3.06 -7.17
CA ILE A 160 -15.59 -2.40 -7.43
C ILE A 160 -16.18 -3.00 -8.72
N SER A 161 -17.34 -3.66 -8.61
CA SER A 161 -18.09 -4.24 -9.72
C SER A 161 -19.48 -3.64 -9.82
#